data_AF-A0A660SB20-F1
#
_entry.id   AF-A0A660SB20-F1
#
_cell.length_a   1.000
_cell.length_b   1.000
_cell.length_c   1.000
_cell.angle_alpha   90.00
_cell.angle_beta   90.00
_cell.angle_gamma   90.00
#
_symmetry.space_group_name_H-M   'P 1'
#
loop_
_entity.id
_entity.type
_entity.pdbx_description
1 polymer ?
#
loop_
_entity_poly.entity_id
_entity_poly.type
_entity_poly.pdbx_seq_one_letter_code
_entity_poly.pdbx_strand_id
1 'polypeptide(L)'
;MKKTLILLLISLVIQTIIVDAKPGKAAIATGLSIIIPGGGQIYNKQFGKAILIAGAEVTTAYFIQEFNKRSIKAENEQEKIKYENYRNNMIWLLGGEIVYSSIDAFIDAQMADMNKKIDISIKKGGVYLCYKF
;
A
#
# COMPACT_ATOMS: atom_id res chain seq x y z
N MET A 1 22.05 -11.26 -14.07
CA MET A 1 22.70 -11.49 -12.76
C MET A 1 22.78 -10.24 -11.88
N LYS A 2 23.20 -9.06 -12.38
CA LYS A 2 23.28 -7.84 -11.54
C LYS A 2 21.91 -7.29 -11.09
N LYS A 3 20.89 -7.35 -11.96
CA LYS A 3 19.52 -6.87 -11.65
C LYS A 3 18.80 -7.72 -10.60
N THR A 4 18.99 -9.04 -10.64
CA THR A 4 18.46 -9.98 -9.65
C THR A 4 19.13 -9.79 -8.29
N LEU A 5 20.43 -9.43 -8.26
CA LEU A 5 21.14 -9.13 -7.01
C LEU A 5 20.65 -7.82 -6.36
N ILE A 6 20.35 -6.80 -7.17
CA ILE A 6 19.77 -5.53 -6.70
C ILE A 6 18.37 -5.77 -6.10
N LEU A 7 17.53 -6.59 -6.73
CA LEU A 7 16.21 -6.94 -6.20
C LEU A 7 16.31 -7.71 -4.87
N LEU A 8 17.31 -8.57 -4.72
CA LEU A 8 17.55 -9.34 -3.50
C LEU A 8 18.07 -8.45 -2.35
N LEU A 9 18.92 -7.47 -2.67
CA LEU A 9 19.38 -6.45 -1.72
C LEU A 9 18.25 -5.52 -1.28
N ILE A 10 17.39 -5.07 -2.21
CA ILE A 10 16.20 -4.26 -1.91
C ILE A 10 15.25 -5.06 -1.02
N SER A 11 15.04 -6.35 -1.32
CA SER A 11 14.24 -7.26 -0.47
C SER A 11 14.82 -7.41 0.95
N LEU A 12 16.14 -7.44 1.09
CA LEU A 12 16.81 -7.57 2.40
C LEU A 12 16.67 -6.30 3.24
N VAL A 13 16.79 -5.13 2.59
CA VAL A 13 16.63 -3.81 3.24
C VAL A 13 15.17 -3.59 3.67
N ILE A 14 14.19 -4.09 2.89
CA ILE A 14 12.77 -4.05 3.27
C ILE A 14 12.52 -4.88 4.55
N GLN A 15 13.18 -6.03 4.71
CA GLN A 15 13.04 -6.84 5.93
C GLN A 15 13.56 -6.09 7.18
N THR A 16 14.63 -5.31 7.07
CA THR A 16 15.17 -4.55 8.22
C THR A 16 14.26 -3.41 8.69
N ILE A 17 13.47 -2.82 7.78
CA ILE A 17 12.50 -1.76 8.14
C ILE A 17 11.31 -2.37 8.91
N ILE A 18 10.97 -3.64 8.63
CA ILE A 18 9.86 -4.35 9.30
C ILE A 18 10.24 -4.78 10.74
N VAL A 19 11.52 -5.05 11.00
CA VAL A 19 11.97 -5.68 12.25
C VAL A 19 12.02 -4.72 13.45
N ASP A 20 12.13 -3.41 13.25
CA ASP A 20 12.20 -2.42 14.35
C ASP A 20 10.84 -1.76 14.68
N ALA A 21 9.79 -2.09 13.91
CA ALA A 21 8.43 -1.80 14.32
C ALA A 21 8.05 -2.80 15.43
N LYS A 22 7.85 -2.33 16.68
CA LYS A 22 7.28 -3.15 17.77
C LYS A 22 6.15 -4.03 17.19
N PRO A 23 6.16 -5.36 17.40
CA PRO A 23 5.26 -6.27 16.69
C PRO A 23 3.84 -6.07 17.23
N GLY A 24 3.16 -5.11 16.64
CA GLY A 24 1.81 -4.70 16.93
C GLY A 24 1.17 -4.26 15.64
N LYS A 25 -0.16 -4.41 15.59
CA LYS A 25 -1.17 -3.80 14.69
C LYS A 25 -0.72 -3.25 13.32
N ALA A 26 0.27 -2.36 13.25
CA ALA A 26 0.87 -1.83 12.04
C ALA A 26 1.45 -2.90 11.10
N ALA A 27 2.24 -3.86 11.59
CA ALA A 27 2.82 -4.91 10.74
C ALA A 27 1.73 -5.81 10.11
N ILE A 28 0.63 -6.04 10.84
CA ILE A 28 -0.54 -6.80 10.37
C ILE A 28 -1.33 -5.98 9.33
N ALA A 29 -1.51 -4.67 9.55
CA ALA A 29 -2.19 -3.78 8.62
C ALA A 29 -1.44 -3.69 7.28
N THR A 30 -0.11 -3.53 7.33
CA THR A 30 0.76 -3.52 6.14
C THR A 30 0.73 -4.86 5.42
N GLY A 31 0.84 -5.98 6.14
CA GLY A 31 0.73 -7.31 5.54
C GLY A 31 -0.63 -7.56 4.87
N LEU A 32 -1.71 -7.04 5.45
CA LEU A 32 -3.06 -7.14 4.89
C LEU A 32 -3.25 -6.27 3.64
N SER A 33 -2.71 -5.05 3.58
CA SER A 33 -2.77 -4.20 2.38
C SER A 33 -2.06 -4.81 1.17
N ILE A 34 -1.02 -5.63 1.39
CA ILE A 34 -0.29 -6.30 0.31
C ILE A 34 -1.11 -7.44 -0.31
N ILE A 35 -1.93 -8.12 0.52
CA ILE A 35 -2.66 -9.33 0.11
C ILE A 35 -4.09 -8.99 -0.32
N ILE A 36 -4.73 -8.04 0.37
CA ILE A 36 -6.13 -7.69 0.21
C ILE A 36 -6.20 -6.22 -0.20
N PRO A 37 -6.87 -5.90 -1.33
CA PRO A 37 -7.09 -4.53 -1.74
C PRO A 37 -7.73 -3.69 -0.61
N GLY A 38 -7.09 -2.59 -0.23
CA GLY A 38 -7.52 -1.74 0.90
C GLY A 38 -7.51 -2.41 2.30
N GLY A 39 -6.85 -3.56 2.47
CA GLY A 39 -6.90 -4.37 3.70
C GLY A 39 -6.36 -3.69 4.96
N GLY A 40 -5.29 -2.90 4.85
CA GLY A 40 -4.74 -2.14 5.97
C GLY A 40 -5.63 -0.98 6.41
N GLN A 41 -6.38 -0.37 5.50
CA GLN A 41 -7.32 0.71 5.80
C GLN A 41 -8.58 0.16 6.48
N ILE A 42 -9.05 -1.03 6.10
CA ILE A 42 -10.12 -1.74 6.83
C ILE A 42 -9.68 -2.04 8.26
N TYR A 43 -8.44 -2.53 8.44
CA TYR A 43 -7.88 -2.80 9.76
C TYR A 43 -7.81 -1.54 10.64
N ASN A 44 -7.47 -0.39 10.04
CA ASN A 44 -7.46 0.92 10.70
C ASN A 44 -8.85 1.57 10.82
N LYS A 45 -9.94 0.86 10.46
CA LYS A 45 -11.34 1.36 10.46
C LYS A 45 -11.59 2.59 9.58
N GLN A 46 -10.73 2.83 8.59
CA GLN A 46 -10.83 3.94 7.66
C GLN A 46 -11.57 3.52 6.39
N PHE A 47 -12.88 3.26 6.50
CA PHE A 47 -13.67 2.68 5.42
C PHE A 47 -13.75 3.53 4.15
N GLY A 48 -13.78 4.87 4.28
CA GLY A 48 -13.78 5.76 3.12
C GLY A 48 -12.51 5.64 2.27
N LYS A 49 -11.34 5.64 2.93
CA LYS A 49 -10.06 5.41 2.25
C LYS A 49 -9.97 4.01 1.68
N ALA A 50 -10.45 3.01 2.43
CA ALA A 50 -10.44 1.62 1.98
C ALA A 50 -11.21 1.42 0.67
N ILE A 51 -12.40 2.00 0.55
CA ILE A 51 -13.20 1.93 -0.69
C ILE A 51 -12.48 2.61 -1.85
N LEU A 52 -11.88 3.78 -1.62
CA LEU A 52 -11.17 4.52 -2.65
C LEU A 52 -9.93 3.75 -3.17
N ILE A 53 -9.12 3.21 -2.25
CA ILE A 53 -7.92 2.42 -2.60
C ILE A 53 -8.30 1.12 -3.28
N ALA A 54 -9.24 0.36 -2.71
CA ALA A 54 -9.69 -0.89 -3.32
C ALA A 54 -10.33 -0.64 -4.70
N GLY A 55 -11.07 0.46 -4.86
CA GLY A 55 -11.63 0.86 -6.15
C GLY A 55 -10.54 1.16 -7.20
N ALA A 56 -9.47 1.86 -6.81
CA ALA A 56 -8.33 2.11 -7.68
C ALA A 56 -7.62 0.81 -8.08
N GLU A 57 -7.27 -0.03 -7.11
CA GLU A 57 -6.56 -1.30 -7.34
C GLU A 57 -7.36 -2.26 -8.23
N VAL A 58 -8.68 -2.37 -8.00
CA VAL A 58 -9.59 -3.19 -8.84
C VAL A 58 -9.69 -2.63 -10.25
N THR A 59 -9.76 -1.31 -10.40
CA THR A 59 -9.83 -0.66 -11.72
C THR A 59 -8.55 -0.88 -12.51
N THR A 60 -7.39 -0.70 -11.88
CA THR A 60 -6.08 -0.95 -12.49
C THR A 60 -5.94 -2.43 -12.87
N ALA A 61 -6.35 -3.36 -11.99
CA ALA A 61 -6.37 -4.79 -12.30
C ALA A 61 -7.29 -5.14 -13.48
N TYR A 62 -8.46 -4.50 -13.59
CA TYR A 62 -9.35 -4.66 -14.73
C TYR A 62 -8.67 -4.23 -16.04
N PHE A 63 -8.01 -3.08 -16.05
CA PHE A 63 -7.28 -2.61 -17.24
C PHE A 63 -6.11 -3.51 -17.62
N ILE A 64 -5.39 -4.08 -16.66
CA ILE A 64 -4.35 -5.08 -16.92
C ILE A 64 -4.94 -6.28 -17.68
N GLN A 65 -6.08 -6.81 -17.22
CA GLN A 65 -6.75 -7.93 -17.89
C GLN A 65 -7.24 -7.55 -19.29
N GLU A 66 -7.82 -6.37 -19.44
CA GLU A 66 -8.33 -5.89 -20.72
C GLU A 66 -7.21 -5.70 -21.75
N PHE A 67 -6.09 -5.08 -21.37
CA PHE A 67 -4.93 -4.93 -22.25
C PHE A 67 -4.27 -6.28 -22.57
N ASN A 68 -4.25 -7.23 -21.64
CA ASN A 68 -3.76 -8.57 -21.92
C ASN A 68 -4.65 -9.32 -22.92
N LYS A 69 -5.99 -9.20 -22.81
CA LYS A 69 -6.92 -9.77 -23.80
C LYS A 69 -6.69 -9.16 -25.18
N ARG A 70 -6.49 -7.84 -25.25
CA ARG A 70 -6.23 -7.13 -26.51
C ARG A 70 -4.88 -7.49 -27.11
N SER A 71 -3.83 -7.67 -26.30
CA SER A 71 -2.53 -8.12 -26.82
C SER A 71 -2.57 -9.53 -27.41
N ILE A 72 -3.41 -10.42 -26.86
CA ILE A 72 -3.60 -11.79 -27.38
C ILE A 72 -4.40 -11.77 -28.69
N LYS A 73 -5.37 -10.85 -28.82
CA LYS A 73 -6.20 -10.70 -30.03
C LYS A 73 -5.59 -9.83 -31.12
N ALA A 74 -4.43 -9.23 -30.87
CA ALA A 74 -3.78 -8.34 -31.83
C ALA A 74 -3.32 -9.13 -33.06
N GLU A 75 -3.75 -8.70 -34.24
CA GLU A 75 -3.37 -9.31 -35.52
C GLU A 75 -1.98 -8.84 -35.98
N ASN A 76 -1.62 -7.61 -35.59
CA ASN A 76 -0.37 -6.96 -35.97
C ASN A 76 0.60 -6.89 -34.80
N GLU A 77 1.89 -7.10 -35.08
CA GLU A 77 2.95 -7.05 -34.07
C GLU A 77 3.03 -5.68 -33.38
N GLN A 78 2.82 -4.59 -34.12
CA GLN A 78 2.80 -3.24 -33.54
C GLN A 78 1.66 -3.05 -32.53
N GLU A 79 0.47 -3.59 -32.80
CA GLU A 79 -0.65 -3.52 -31.86
C GLU A 79 -0.41 -4.37 -30.63
N LYS A 80 0.17 -5.57 -30.82
CA LYS A 80 0.56 -6.43 -29.71
C LYS A 80 1.53 -5.72 -28.77
N ILE A 81 2.61 -5.15 -29.30
CA ILE A 81 3.61 -4.39 -28.53
C ILE A 81 2.95 -3.20 -27.81
N LYS A 82 2.03 -2.48 -28.48
CA LYS A 82 1.28 -1.38 -27.87
C LYS A 82 0.49 -1.83 -26.64
N TYR A 83 -0.29 -2.90 -26.77
CA TYR A 83 -1.09 -3.42 -25.65
C TYR A 83 -0.25 -4.06 -24.55
N GLU A 84 0.86 -4.70 -24.89
CA GLU A 84 1.83 -5.20 -23.90
C GLU A 84 2.45 -4.05 -23.10
N ASN A 85 2.81 -2.95 -23.75
CA ASN A 85 3.32 -1.75 -23.06
C ASN A 85 2.27 -1.13 -22.14
N TYR A 86 1.01 -1.02 -22.57
CA TYR A 86 -0.07 -0.54 -21.72
C TYR A 86 -0.31 -1.46 -20.52
N ARG A 87 -0.35 -2.78 -20.72
CA ARG A 87 -0.46 -3.76 -19.64
C ARG A 87 0.70 -3.61 -18.65
N ASN A 88 1.94 -3.53 -19.15
CA ASN A 88 3.13 -3.41 -18.29
C ASN A 88 3.10 -2.11 -17.47
N ASN A 89 2.71 -0.98 -18.08
CA ASN A 89 2.55 0.28 -17.36
C ASN A 89 1.47 0.20 -16.27
N MET A 90 0.35 -0.49 -16.52
CA MET A 90 -0.68 -0.71 -15.51
C MET A 90 -0.21 -1.65 -14.39
N ILE A 91 0.61 -2.67 -14.71
CA ILE A 91 1.23 -3.53 -13.68
C ILE A 91 2.14 -2.69 -12.77
N TRP A 92 2.94 -1.78 -13.33
CA TRP A 92 3.76 -0.85 -12.55
C TRP A 92 2.91 0.09 -11.71
N LEU A 93 1.81 0.60 -12.26
CA LEU A 93 0.86 1.45 -11.52
C LEU A 93 0.27 0.70 -10.33
N LEU A 94 -0.24 -0.53 -10.54
CA LEU A 94 -0.81 -1.37 -9.50
C LEU A 94 0.22 -1.68 -8.39
N GLY A 95 1.47 -1.97 -8.78
CA GLY A 95 2.54 -2.14 -7.81
C GLY A 95 2.79 -0.88 -6.97
N GLY A 96 2.72 0.30 -7.60
CA GLY A 96 2.81 1.59 -6.93
C GLY A 96 1.66 1.85 -5.96
N GLU A 97 0.42 1.55 -6.38
CA GLU A 97 -0.79 1.67 -5.55
C GLU A 97 -0.70 0.80 -4.29
N ILE A 98 -0.30 -0.47 -4.43
CA ILE A 98 -0.15 -1.41 -3.31
C ILE A 98 0.92 -0.92 -2.33
N VAL A 99 2.09 -0.47 -2.83
CA VAL A 99 3.16 0.06 -1.97
C VAL A 99 2.71 1.33 -1.26
N TYR A 100 2.07 2.25 -1.97
CA TYR A 100 1.53 3.48 -1.40
C TYR A 100 0.49 3.20 -0.30
N SER A 101 -0.47 2.33 -0.58
CA SER A 101 -1.49 1.88 0.36
C SER A 101 -0.88 1.25 1.62
N SER A 102 0.16 0.43 1.44
CA SER A 102 0.86 -0.23 2.54
C SER A 102 1.58 0.75 3.46
N ILE A 103 2.19 1.79 2.89
CA ILE A 103 2.86 2.87 3.64
C ILE A 103 1.82 3.74 4.36
N ASP A 104 0.73 4.14 3.70
CA ASP A 104 -0.34 4.93 4.32
C ASP A 104 -0.96 4.18 5.52
N ALA A 105 -1.28 2.90 5.34
CA ALA A 105 -1.80 2.05 6.42
C ALA A 105 -0.81 1.89 7.58
N PHE A 106 0.49 1.80 7.29
CA PHE A 106 1.53 1.72 8.31
C PHE A 106 1.60 3.00 9.15
N ILE A 107 1.66 4.16 8.48
CA ILE A 107 1.70 5.47 9.15
C ILE A 107 0.44 5.68 10.00
N ASP A 108 -0.74 5.38 9.46
CA ASP A 108 -2.00 5.50 10.18
C ASP A 108 -2.06 4.61 11.42
N ALA A 109 -1.57 3.37 11.33
CA ALA A 109 -1.51 2.46 12.46
C ALA A 109 -0.54 2.97 13.55
N GLN A 110 0.61 3.54 13.14
CA GLN A 110 1.59 4.11 14.06
C GLN A 110 1.04 5.34 14.77
N MET A 111 0.35 6.24 14.05
CA MET A 111 -0.30 7.42 14.64
C MET A 111 -1.45 7.04 15.58
N ALA A 112 -2.22 6.00 15.25
CA ALA A 112 -3.29 5.52 16.12
C ALA A 112 -2.77 4.97 17.46
N ASP A 113 -1.56 4.38 17.49
CA ASP A 113 -0.92 3.96 18.73
C ASP A 113 -0.42 5.16 19.57
N MET A 114 0.11 6.20 18.90
CA MET A 114 0.52 7.45 19.58
C MET A 114 -0.66 8.18 20.23
N ASN A 115 -1.79 8.35 19.53
CA ASN A 115 -2.99 9.01 20.08
C ASN A 115 -3.58 8.31 21.30
N LYS A 116 -3.35 7.00 21.47
CA LYS A 116 -3.79 6.29 22.66
C LYS A 116 -2.91 6.57 23.88
N LYS A 117 -1.64 6.88 23.66
CA LYS A 117 -0.66 7.15 24.72
C LYS A 117 -0.64 8.61 25.15
N ILE A 118 -0.91 9.52 24.21
CA ILE A 118 -0.82 10.97 24.42
C ILE A 118 -2.21 11.58 24.23
N ASP A 119 -2.78 12.11 25.31
CA ASP A 119 -4.05 12.84 25.30
C ASP A 119 -3.77 14.34 25.51
N ILE A 120 -4.25 15.20 24.60
CA ILE A 120 -4.05 16.65 24.69
C ILE A 120 -5.33 17.26 25.23
N SER A 121 -5.29 17.77 26.46
CA SER A 121 -6.43 18.43 27.10
C SER A 121 -6.21 19.94 27.20
N ILE A 122 -7.19 20.72 26.75
CA ILE A 122 -7.20 22.18 26.90
C ILE A 122 -8.10 22.51 28.09
N LYS A 123 -7.51 23.11 29.13
CA LYS A 123 -8.25 23.60 30.32
C LYS A 123 -8.11 25.13 30.36
N LYS A 124 -9.01 25.81 31.09
CA LYS A 124 -8.92 27.27 31.32
C LYS A 124 -7.55 27.58 31.94
N GLY A 125 -6.63 28.11 31.14
CA GLY A 125 -5.27 28.48 31.55
C GLY A 125 -4.12 27.84 30.78
N GLY A 126 -4.34 26.87 29.88
CA GLY A 126 -3.26 26.32 29.05
C GLY A 126 -3.56 24.99 28.34
N VAL A 127 -2.58 24.53 27.57
CA VAL A 127 -2.58 23.22 26.88
C VAL A 127 -1.79 22.22 27.73
N TYR A 128 -2.41 21.07 28.05
CA TYR A 128 -1.80 20.02 28.86
C TYR A 128 -1.64 18.73 28.04
N LEU A 129 -0.45 18.14 28.11
CA LEU A 129 -0.16 16.81 27.58
C LEU A 129 -0.34 15.77 28.71
N CYS A 130 -1.34 14.91 28.61
CA CYS A 130 -1.59 13.81 29.53
C CYS A 130 -1.06 12.51 28.91
N TYR A 131 -0.05 11.91 29.56
CA TYR A 131 0.45 10.59 29.20
C TYR A 131 -0.35 9.51 29.95
N LYS A 132 -0.94 8.56 29.21
CA LYS A 132 -1.49 7.33 29.80
C LYS A 132 -0.40 6.27 29.79
N PHE A 133 0.09 5.94 30.98
CA PHE A 133 0.97 4.78 31.21
C PHE A 133 0.18 3.48 31.14
#